data_AF-A0A956J1Q3-F1
#
_entry.id   AF-A0A956J1Q3-F1
#
_cell.length_a   1.000
_cell.length_b   1.000
_cell.length_c   1.000
_cell.angle_alpha   90.00
_cell.angle_beta   90.00
_cell.angle_gamma   90.00
#
_symmetry.space_group_name_H-M   'P 1'
#
loop_
_entity.id
_entity.type
_entity.pdbx_description
1 polymer ?
#
loop_
_entity_poly.entity_id
_entity_poly.type
_entity_poly.pdbx_seq_one_letter_code
_entity_poly.pdbx_strand_id
1 'polypeptide(L)'
;MASKKAKPRKTVSKTEPEETSSKSEAPKSEPVATEEDDDEDDDDEDDDETEDSASEPPVAPKKEAPKAAEKPAPKKEEAKVAATKPATKSVEKSDGGHGGGGGGKDGGDHGPAGENIRLGDLSGTLLKVGGGMAVVGLGGAAALGASAGDGFAHFFHSYLVAFWWGLTITLGSLFFILVQHLTKARWSPVVRRVAEIFVSNMPALAVLSLVVIVPVMLGNTALYSWNDPHHVAGSHLLQHKEGYLNKTFFLIRWVFYFAVWIGLGTTLAKNSVAQDASGDPALTRKSFALSAPGMLLFALTTTFGAIDMIMSLEPEWFSTMFGVYVFAGCQLSFHCVLALSLLWLQGTGRLTKSVSVHHFHDIGKMMFAFIVFWAYIAFSQFMLIWYADIPEETVWFKPRFVEGWQWVSIVQLVGHFVIPFFGLVSRHVKRNRKALAFWAIYILVVHYIDLYWLIMPSYDGQKAPLSPMDLLAVIGVAGVLIANAARVASGMNLRPTKDPRLAKSLAFENF
;
A
#
# COMPACT_ATOMS: atom_id res chain seq x y z
N MET A 1 -50.72 17.66 -57.87
CA MET A 1 -50.99 16.98 -59.16
C MET A 1 -50.27 15.64 -59.14
N ALA A 2 -50.98 14.56 -58.79
CA ALA A 2 -51.39 13.46 -59.69
C ALA A 2 -50.20 12.60 -60.17
N SER A 3 -49.91 11.46 -59.54
CA SER A 3 -50.59 10.15 -59.71
C SER A 3 -50.21 9.41 -61.00
N LYS A 4 -49.66 8.20 -60.86
CA LYS A 4 -50.01 6.96 -61.60
C LYS A 4 -49.15 5.79 -61.06
N LYS A 5 -49.76 4.80 -60.39
CA LYS A 5 -50.26 3.48 -60.90
C LYS A 5 -49.11 2.47 -61.11
N ALA A 6 -49.17 1.19 -60.75
CA ALA A 6 -50.21 0.33 -60.19
C ALA A 6 -49.60 -0.98 -59.62
N LYS A 7 -50.33 -1.59 -58.68
CA LYS A 7 -50.17 -2.90 -58.00
C LYS A 7 -50.73 -4.05 -58.90
N PRO A 8 -50.97 -5.29 -58.43
CA PRO A 8 -50.12 -6.43 -58.02
C PRO A 8 -50.43 -7.74 -58.81
N ARG A 9 -49.81 -8.90 -58.49
CA ARG A 9 -50.38 -10.22 -58.86
C ARG A 9 -50.33 -11.25 -57.72
N LYS A 10 -51.52 -11.44 -57.15
CA LYS A 10 -52.22 -12.65 -56.66
C LYS A 10 -51.52 -13.69 -55.78
N THR A 11 -52.03 -13.71 -54.54
CA THR A 11 -52.36 -14.84 -53.65
C THR A 11 -52.98 -16.07 -54.33
N VAL A 12 -52.73 -17.27 -53.78
CA VAL A 12 -53.76 -18.26 -53.38
C VAL A 12 -53.21 -19.11 -52.22
N SER A 13 -53.93 -19.09 -51.10
CA SER A 13 -53.90 -20.07 -50.01
C SER A 13 -54.95 -21.16 -50.27
N LYS A 14 -54.77 -22.35 -49.67
CA LYS A 14 -55.84 -23.30 -49.31
C LYS A 14 -55.27 -24.26 -48.26
N THR A 15 -55.62 -24.12 -46.97
CA THR A 15 -56.78 -24.67 -46.23
C THR A 15 -56.54 -26.08 -45.68
N GLU A 16 -56.62 -26.18 -44.35
CA GLU A 16 -56.79 -27.39 -43.50
C GLU A 16 -58.08 -28.16 -43.85
N PRO A 17 -58.38 -29.35 -43.25
CA PRO A 17 -58.94 -29.41 -41.87
C PRO A 17 -58.61 -30.67 -41.02
N GLU A 18 -58.86 -30.56 -39.70
CA GLU A 18 -59.50 -31.47 -38.70
C GLU A 18 -59.39 -33.02 -38.84
N GLU A 19 -59.37 -33.89 -37.82
CA GLU A 19 -60.23 -33.99 -36.62
C GLU A 19 -59.82 -35.23 -35.74
N THR A 20 -60.10 -35.19 -34.41
CA THR A 20 -60.46 -36.30 -33.47
C THR A 20 -59.48 -37.47 -33.16
N SER A 21 -59.52 -38.24 -32.05
CA SER A 21 -60.09 -38.22 -30.69
C SER A 21 -59.79 -39.60 -30.01
N SER A 22 -59.44 -39.59 -28.71
CA SER A 22 -59.57 -40.71 -27.72
C SER A 22 -58.67 -41.95 -27.89
N LYS A 23 -58.17 -42.70 -26.90
CA LYS A 23 -58.66 -43.15 -25.57
C LYS A 23 -57.44 -43.74 -24.80
N SER A 24 -57.25 -43.45 -23.51
CA SER A 24 -57.51 -44.36 -22.36
C SER A 24 -56.60 -45.59 -22.21
N GLU A 25 -55.74 -45.62 -21.18
CA GLU A 25 -55.79 -46.62 -20.08
C GLU A 25 -54.65 -46.40 -19.04
N ALA A 26 -55.06 -46.13 -17.80
CA ALA A 26 -54.42 -46.62 -16.56
C ALA A 26 -55.50 -47.51 -15.89
N PRO A 27 -55.21 -48.47 -14.97
CA PRO A 27 -54.84 -48.10 -13.59
C PRO A 27 -54.09 -49.18 -12.73
N LYS A 28 -53.69 -48.77 -11.51
CA LYS A 28 -53.79 -49.45 -10.18
C LYS A 28 -52.51 -49.23 -9.35
N SER A 29 -52.46 -48.32 -8.38
CA SER A 29 -53.09 -48.27 -7.03
C SER A 29 -52.33 -49.08 -5.96
N GLU A 30 -51.53 -48.37 -5.15
CA GLU A 30 -51.50 -48.26 -3.66
C GLU A 30 -51.68 -49.52 -2.77
N PRO A 31 -51.10 -49.57 -1.53
CA PRO A 31 -51.25 -48.49 -0.53
C PRO A 31 -50.09 -48.22 0.46
N VAL A 32 -50.31 -47.12 1.19
CA VAL A 32 -49.67 -46.64 2.43
C VAL A 32 -50.24 -47.37 3.66
N ALA A 33 -49.40 -47.59 4.69
CA ALA A 33 -49.76 -47.79 6.10
C ALA A 33 -48.49 -47.50 6.96
N THR A 34 -48.42 -46.39 7.72
CA THR A 34 -48.66 -46.25 9.19
C THR A 34 -47.67 -47.07 10.04
N GLU A 35 -46.71 -46.39 10.68
CA GLU A 35 -46.69 -46.07 12.14
C GLU A 35 -46.56 -47.32 13.02
N GLU A 36 -45.43 -47.46 13.70
CA GLU A 36 -45.34 -48.02 15.05
C GLU A 36 -44.05 -47.54 15.71
N ASP A 37 -44.24 -47.02 16.92
CA ASP A 37 -43.27 -46.56 17.90
C ASP A 37 -42.38 -47.72 18.38
N ASP A 38 -41.15 -47.40 18.78
CA ASP A 38 -40.44 -48.13 19.84
C ASP A 38 -39.56 -47.11 20.58
N ASP A 39 -40.07 -46.68 21.74
CA ASP A 39 -39.30 -46.18 22.87
C ASP A 39 -38.58 -47.37 23.53
N GLU A 40 -37.28 -47.23 23.80
CA GLU A 40 -36.50 -47.96 24.84
C GLU A 40 -35.16 -47.20 24.92
N ASP A 41 -34.99 -46.30 25.91
CA ASP A 41 -34.53 -46.55 27.28
C ASP A 41 -32.99 -46.71 27.40
N ASP A 42 -32.48 -46.03 28.42
CA ASP A 42 -31.24 -46.32 29.17
C ASP A 42 -29.87 -46.03 28.50
N ASP A 43 -29.20 -44.95 28.92
CA ASP A 43 -28.27 -45.01 30.07
C ASP A 43 -27.48 -43.71 30.24
N ASP A 44 -27.61 -43.14 31.44
CA ASP A 44 -26.65 -42.25 32.08
C ASP A 44 -25.36 -43.03 32.36
N GLU A 45 -24.22 -42.63 31.81
CA GLU A 45 -22.91 -42.92 32.42
C GLU A 45 -22.05 -41.65 32.44
N ASP A 46 -22.06 -41.01 33.60
CA ASP A 46 -20.87 -40.39 34.17
C ASP A 46 -19.72 -41.40 34.11
N ASP A 47 -18.52 -40.99 33.65
CA ASP A 47 -17.29 -41.44 34.31
C ASP A 47 -16.11 -40.48 34.05
N ASP A 48 -15.60 -40.00 35.18
CA ASP A 48 -14.27 -39.47 35.41
C ASP A 48 -13.20 -40.45 34.87
N GLU A 49 -12.20 -39.94 34.15
CA GLU A 49 -10.86 -40.54 34.25
C GLU A 49 -9.79 -39.45 34.39
N THR A 50 -9.32 -39.35 35.64
CA THR A 50 -8.08 -38.72 36.08
C THR A 50 -6.84 -39.53 35.68
N GLU A 51 -5.79 -38.80 35.27
CA GLU A 51 -4.36 -38.99 35.55
C GLU A 51 -3.67 -40.35 35.31
N ASP A 52 -2.65 -40.35 34.41
CA ASP A 52 -1.25 -40.69 34.76
C ASP A 52 -0.31 -40.23 33.62
N SER A 53 0.40 -39.10 33.75
CA SER A 53 1.79 -38.97 34.19
C SER A 53 2.82 -39.81 33.40
N ALA A 54 3.65 -39.12 32.61
CA ALA A 54 4.96 -39.60 32.18
C ALA A 54 6.00 -38.52 32.54
N SER A 55 6.87 -38.92 33.45
CA SER A 55 7.87 -38.14 34.19
C SER A 55 9.02 -37.57 33.35
N GLU A 56 9.28 -36.27 33.49
CA GLU A 56 10.59 -35.66 33.26
C GLU A 56 11.37 -35.55 34.60
N PRO A 57 12.69 -35.82 34.64
CA PRO A 57 13.47 -35.75 35.88
C PRO A 57 13.91 -34.31 36.22
N PRO A 58 13.98 -33.93 37.52
CA PRO A 58 14.22 -32.55 37.95
C PRO A 58 15.71 -32.18 38.00
N VAL A 59 16.05 -30.99 37.50
CA VAL A 59 17.35 -30.34 37.72
C VAL A 59 17.29 -29.44 38.96
N ALA A 60 18.16 -29.75 39.93
CA ALA A 60 18.25 -29.15 41.26
C ALA A 60 18.64 -27.65 41.27
N PRO A 61 18.26 -26.89 42.33
CA PRO A 61 18.56 -25.48 42.47
C PRO A 61 20.00 -25.25 42.97
N LYS A 62 20.74 -24.34 42.33
CA LYS A 62 22.05 -23.89 42.83
C LYS A 62 21.88 -22.79 43.88
N LYS A 63 22.41 -23.08 45.06
CA LYS A 63 22.53 -22.21 46.25
C LYS A 63 23.48 -21.03 46.01
N GLU A 64 23.14 -19.91 46.64
CA GLU A 64 23.98 -18.72 46.82
C GLU A 64 25.08 -18.90 47.90
N ALA A 65 26.06 -17.99 47.83
CA ALA A 65 26.97 -17.43 48.86
C ALA A 65 28.47 -17.82 48.75
N PRO A 66 29.44 -17.02 49.25
CA PRO A 66 29.33 -15.72 49.95
C PRO A 66 30.26 -14.58 49.45
N LYS A 67 30.05 -13.40 50.04
CA LYS A 67 30.82 -12.14 49.97
C LYS A 67 32.31 -12.27 50.35
N ALA A 68 33.16 -11.46 49.74
CA ALA A 68 34.44 -11.01 50.28
C ALA A 68 34.59 -9.48 50.18
N ALA A 69 35.04 -8.89 51.29
CA ALA A 69 35.46 -7.51 51.59
C ALA A 69 36.63 -7.02 50.70
N GLU A 70 37.11 -5.76 50.65
CA GLU A 70 36.72 -4.39 51.02
C GLU A 70 37.87 -3.45 50.54
N LYS A 71 37.55 -2.32 49.87
CA LYS A 71 38.25 -1.00 49.77
C LYS A 71 39.66 -0.84 49.12
N PRO A 72 40.12 0.42 48.84
CA PRO A 72 39.40 1.67 48.50
C PRO A 72 39.97 2.43 47.27
N ALA A 73 39.23 3.45 46.84
CA ALA A 73 39.62 4.50 45.89
C ALA A 73 40.75 5.44 46.41
N PRO A 74 41.35 6.24 45.52
CA PRO A 74 41.82 7.57 45.89
C PRO A 74 40.98 8.68 45.24
N LYS A 75 40.76 9.74 46.04
CA LYS A 75 40.14 11.01 45.68
C LYS A 75 41.22 12.06 45.39
N LYS A 76 40.87 12.94 44.44
CA LYS A 76 41.17 14.39 44.34
C LYS A 76 42.62 14.87 44.21
N GLU A 77 42.83 15.67 43.16
CA GLU A 77 43.44 16.99 43.34
C GLU A 77 42.91 18.00 42.30
N GLU A 78 42.51 19.17 42.79
CA GLU A 78 42.14 20.37 42.03
C GLU A 78 43.40 21.20 41.77
N ALA A 79 43.54 21.82 40.59
CA ALA A 79 44.34 23.02 40.43
C ALA A 79 43.88 23.88 39.25
N LYS A 80 44.03 25.19 39.46
CA LYS A 80 43.38 26.34 38.83
C LYS A 80 43.98 26.77 37.48
N VAL A 81 43.12 27.37 36.65
CA VAL A 81 43.23 28.66 35.94
C VAL A 81 44.60 29.07 35.36
N ALA A 82 44.66 29.24 34.03
CA ALA A 82 45.26 30.43 33.40
C ALA A 82 44.78 30.58 31.94
N ALA A 83 44.35 31.80 31.61
CA ALA A 83 43.91 32.25 30.31
C ALA A 83 45.09 32.64 29.43
N THR A 84 45.05 32.34 28.11
CA THR A 84 45.50 33.29 27.07
C THR A 84 44.99 32.88 25.68
N LYS A 85 44.40 33.83 24.98
CA LYS A 85 44.18 33.93 23.52
C LYS A 85 44.88 35.24 23.09
N PRO A 86 45.06 35.59 21.79
CA PRO A 86 44.82 34.82 20.56
C PRO A 86 45.91 35.00 19.46
N ALA A 87 45.64 34.36 18.32
CA ALA A 87 45.93 34.77 16.94
C ALA A 87 47.34 34.55 16.36
N THR A 88 47.41 33.77 15.27
CA THR A 88 47.75 34.33 13.95
C THR A 88 47.40 33.35 12.83
N LYS A 89 46.91 33.92 11.72
CA LYS A 89 46.70 33.27 10.42
C LYS A 89 48.06 33.00 9.77
N SER A 90 48.23 31.84 9.16
CA SER A 90 49.11 31.69 8.00
C SER A 90 48.49 30.71 7.01
N VAL A 91 48.32 31.23 5.81
CA VAL A 91 47.95 30.53 4.58
C VAL A 91 49.24 29.93 4.05
N GLU A 92 49.27 28.63 3.76
CA GLU A 92 50.34 28.08 2.93
C GLU A 92 49.80 26.97 2.02
N LYS A 93 49.98 27.18 0.73
CA LYS A 93 49.85 26.22 -0.37
C LYS A 93 51.24 25.64 -0.61
N SER A 94 51.36 24.32 -0.76
CA SER A 94 52.28 23.63 -1.69
C SER A 94 51.94 22.13 -1.61
N ASP A 95 51.47 21.55 -2.70
CA ASP A 95 52.21 20.80 -3.73
C ASP A 95 52.34 19.32 -3.43
N GLY A 96 52.16 18.54 -4.50
CA GLY A 96 52.00 17.10 -4.48
C GLY A 96 53.30 16.32 -4.29
N GLY A 97 53.13 15.06 -3.91
CA GLY A 97 54.20 14.08 -3.81
C GLY A 97 53.64 12.69 -3.49
N HIS A 98 54.12 11.71 -4.24
CA HIS A 98 53.70 10.32 -4.36
C HIS A 98 53.68 9.46 -3.07
N GLY A 99 52.81 8.44 -3.08
CA GLY A 99 53.21 7.04 -2.91
C GLY A 99 53.03 6.42 -1.51
N GLY A 100 52.45 5.21 -1.49
CA GLY A 100 52.61 4.26 -0.38
C GLY A 100 51.31 3.62 0.09
N GLY A 101 51.14 2.32 -0.20
CA GLY A 101 50.00 1.52 0.22
C GLY A 101 49.88 1.39 1.74
N GLY A 102 48.63 1.22 2.19
CA GLY A 102 48.28 0.87 3.56
C GLY A 102 46.82 0.43 3.58
N GLY A 103 46.57 -0.78 4.09
CA GLY A 103 45.26 -1.42 4.11
C GLY A 103 44.15 -0.52 4.65
N GLY A 104 43.14 -0.27 3.82
CA GLY A 104 41.97 0.52 4.16
C GLY A 104 41.09 -0.25 5.16
N LYS A 105 41.11 0.19 6.42
CA LYS A 105 39.91 0.15 7.25
C LYS A 105 38.92 1.12 6.60
N ASP A 106 37.83 0.61 6.05
CA ASP A 106 36.70 1.41 5.55
C ASP A 106 35.94 2.07 6.72
N GLY A 107 36.63 2.91 7.50
CA GLY A 107 36.00 3.89 8.37
C GLY A 107 35.53 5.06 7.51
N GLY A 108 34.42 4.87 6.79
CA GLY A 108 33.88 5.89 5.89
C GLY A 108 33.62 7.21 6.63
N ASP A 109 34.07 8.32 6.04
CA ASP A 109 33.67 9.66 6.47
C ASP A 109 32.15 9.84 6.22
N HIS A 110 31.34 9.50 7.21
CA HIS A 110 29.87 9.57 7.16
C HIS A 110 29.30 10.98 7.44
N GLY A 111 30.18 11.99 7.54
CA GLY A 111 29.82 13.33 8.01
C GLY A 111 29.45 13.33 9.51
N PRO A 112 29.51 14.47 10.19
CA PRO A 112 29.18 14.53 11.61
C PRO A 112 27.69 14.21 11.83
N ALA A 113 27.35 13.50 12.91
CA ALA A 113 25.98 13.12 13.24
C ALA A 113 25.01 14.32 13.30
N GLY A 114 25.51 15.50 13.71
CA GLY A 114 24.76 16.75 13.79
C GLY A 114 24.65 17.57 12.49
N GLU A 115 25.09 17.06 11.35
CA GLU A 115 25.01 17.80 10.07
C GLU A 115 23.55 18.06 9.66
N ASN A 116 23.21 19.34 9.47
CA ASN A 116 21.89 19.77 9.01
C ASN A 116 21.82 19.73 7.48
N ILE A 117 21.34 18.61 6.94
CA ILE A 117 21.16 18.44 5.49
C ILE A 117 19.75 18.91 5.11
N ARG A 118 19.66 20.04 4.39
CA ARG A 118 18.38 20.66 3.96
C ARG A 118 18.17 20.59 2.46
N LEU A 119 16.91 20.69 2.04
CA LEU A 119 16.57 20.71 0.62
C LEU A 119 16.98 22.02 -0.06
N GLY A 120 16.90 23.17 0.63
CA GLY A 120 17.29 24.47 0.09
C GLY A 120 16.45 24.90 -1.13
N ASP A 121 17.08 25.57 -2.10
CA ASP A 121 16.41 26.13 -3.29
C ASP A 121 15.72 25.09 -4.18
N LEU A 122 16.15 23.83 -4.12
CA LEU A 122 15.48 22.72 -4.81
C LEU A 122 14.03 22.55 -4.36
N SER A 123 13.71 22.92 -3.11
CA SER A 123 12.35 22.89 -2.62
C SER A 123 11.43 23.80 -3.42
N GLY A 124 11.87 25.02 -3.74
CA GLY A 124 11.09 25.96 -4.52
C GLY A 124 10.88 25.47 -5.96
N THR A 125 11.89 24.81 -6.53
CA THR A 125 11.80 24.21 -7.86
C THR A 125 10.81 23.04 -7.88
N LEU A 126 10.91 22.11 -6.92
CA LEU A 126 9.99 20.98 -6.81
C LEU A 126 8.55 21.42 -6.53
N LEU A 127 8.36 22.48 -5.73
CA LEU A 127 7.03 23.06 -5.49
C LEU A 127 6.40 23.58 -6.78
N LYS A 128 7.17 24.31 -7.61
CA LYS A 128 6.70 24.83 -8.89
C LYS A 128 6.41 23.72 -9.90
N VAL A 129 7.32 22.75 -10.03
CA VAL A 129 7.17 21.61 -10.95
C VAL A 129 5.98 20.75 -10.53
N GLY A 130 5.91 20.36 -9.25
CA GLY A 130 4.80 19.57 -8.71
C GLY A 130 3.46 20.29 -8.81
N GLY A 131 3.43 21.59 -8.51
CA GLY A 131 2.22 22.42 -8.68
C GLY A 131 1.79 22.52 -10.14
N GLY A 132 2.73 22.72 -11.07
CA GLY A 132 2.45 22.71 -12.51
C GLY A 132 1.90 21.36 -13.00
N MET A 133 2.52 20.26 -12.60
CA MET A 133 2.04 18.90 -12.89
C MET A 133 0.63 18.66 -12.33
N ALA A 134 0.36 19.12 -11.10
CA ALA A 134 -0.95 19.00 -10.47
C ALA A 134 -2.04 19.72 -11.27
N VAL A 135 -1.80 20.98 -11.66
CA VAL A 135 -2.75 21.79 -12.42
C VAL A 135 -2.98 21.21 -13.82
N VAL A 136 -1.91 20.89 -14.54
CA VAL A 136 -2.01 20.34 -15.91
C VAL A 136 -2.64 18.95 -15.90
N GLY A 137 -2.22 18.09 -14.97
CA GLY A 137 -2.71 16.72 -14.87
C GLY A 137 -4.18 16.65 -14.43
N LEU A 138 -4.51 17.22 -13.27
CA LEU A 138 -5.89 17.15 -12.75
C LEU A 138 -6.86 17.97 -13.61
N GLY A 139 -6.45 19.17 -14.04
CA GLY A 139 -7.27 20.02 -14.91
C GLY A 139 -7.47 19.40 -16.29
N GLY A 140 -6.43 18.83 -16.88
CA GLY A 140 -6.51 18.14 -18.17
C GLY A 140 -7.37 16.88 -18.11
N ALA A 141 -7.21 16.05 -17.07
CA ALA A 141 -8.06 14.87 -16.88
C ALA A 141 -9.54 15.25 -16.71
N ALA A 142 -9.85 16.28 -15.91
CA ALA A 142 -11.21 16.76 -15.72
C ALA A 142 -11.81 17.34 -17.02
N ALA A 143 -11.04 18.07 -17.81
CA ALA A 143 -11.47 18.61 -19.09
C ALA A 143 -11.79 17.50 -20.12
N LEU A 144 -10.96 16.45 -20.17
CA LEU A 144 -11.23 15.28 -21.02
C LEU A 144 -12.42 14.46 -20.51
N GLY A 145 -12.60 14.36 -19.19
CA GLY A 145 -13.79 13.75 -18.60
C GLY A 145 -15.08 14.47 -18.99
N ALA A 146 -15.06 15.80 -18.97
CA ALA A 146 -16.20 16.62 -19.38
C ALA A 146 -16.55 16.46 -20.87
N SER A 147 -15.56 16.20 -21.73
CA SER A 147 -15.76 16.03 -23.17
C SER A 147 -16.09 14.59 -23.61
N ALA A 148 -15.95 13.60 -22.72
CA ALA A 148 -16.18 12.19 -23.03
C ALA A 148 -17.66 11.83 -23.26
N GLY A 149 -18.59 12.62 -22.71
CA GLY A 149 -20.04 12.41 -22.89
C GLY A 149 -20.64 11.22 -22.13
N ASP A 150 -19.89 10.61 -21.21
CA ASP A 150 -20.27 9.44 -20.42
C ASP A 150 -20.66 9.78 -18.97
N GLY A 151 -20.98 11.05 -18.70
CA GLY A 151 -21.33 11.50 -17.35
C GLY A 151 -20.18 11.47 -16.33
N PHE A 152 -18.92 11.60 -16.80
CA PHE A 152 -17.68 11.52 -16.01
C PHE A 152 -17.34 10.12 -15.49
N ALA A 153 -18.03 9.06 -15.95
CA ALA A 153 -17.79 7.71 -15.47
C ALA A 153 -16.34 7.26 -15.67
N HIS A 154 -15.76 7.45 -16.86
CA HIS A 154 -14.35 7.15 -17.11
C HIS A 154 -13.44 7.99 -16.21
N PHE A 155 -13.69 9.31 -16.14
CA PHE A 155 -12.89 10.23 -15.32
C PHE A 155 -12.82 9.79 -13.86
N PHE A 156 -13.95 9.40 -13.26
CA PHE A 156 -13.96 8.98 -11.86
C PHE A 156 -13.16 7.68 -11.64
N HIS A 157 -13.22 6.72 -12.56
CA HIS A 157 -12.42 5.49 -12.47
C HIS A 157 -10.93 5.77 -12.68
N SER A 158 -10.56 6.53 -13.71
CA SER A 158 -9.16 6.96 -13.96
C SER A 158 -8.60 7.73 -12.77
N TYR A 159 -9.41 8.62 -12.18
CA TYR A 159 -9.05 9.38 -10.99
C TYR A 159 -8.87 8.46 -9.78
N LEU A 160 -9.76 7.49 -9.57
CA LEU A 160 -9.67 6.53 -8.47
C LEU A 160 -8.40 5.68 -8.57
N VAL A 161 -8.01 5.23 -9.77
CA VAL A 161 -6.72 4.54 -10.01
C VAL A 161 -5.54 5.44 -9.61
N ALA A 162 -5.52 6.68 -10.11
CA ALA A 162 -4.46 7.64 -9.81
C ALA A 162 -4.38 7.99 -8.31
N PHE A 163 -5.54 8.15 -7.67
CA PHE A 163 -5.67 8.41 -6.24
C PHE A 163 -5.12 7.23 -5.42
N TRP A 164 -5.50 5.99 -5.75
CA TRP A 164 -4.97 4.80 -5.08
C TRP A 164 -3.48 4.60 -5.33
N TRP A 165 -2.97 4.97 -6.51
CA TRP A 165 -1.54 4.96 -6.76
C TRP A 165 -0.78 5.88 -5.80
N GLY A 166 -1.30 7.10 -5.56
CA GLY A 166 -0.75 8.01 -4.56
C GLY A 166 -0.96 7.55 -3.11
N LEU A 167 -2.12 6.97 -2.82
CA LEU A 167 -2.49 6.48 -1.49
C LEU A 167 -1.65 5.26 -1.09
N THR A 168 -1.43 4.30 -1.98
CA THR A 168 -0.57 3.13 -1.74
C THR A 168 0.85 3.52 -1.36
N ILE A 169 1.45 4.50 -2.05
CA ILE A 169 2.78 5.05 -1.69
C ILE A 169 2.76 5.65 -0.26
N THR A 170 1.72 6.41 0.07
CA THR A 170 1.62 7.12 1.35
C THR A 170 1.33 6.17 2.51
N LEU A 171 0.39 5.22 2.35
CA LEU A 171 0.13 4.15 3.32
C LEU A 171 1.34 3.23 3.49
N GLY A 172 2.06 2.96 2.39
CA GLY A 172 3.31 2.21 2.41
C GLY A 172 4.36 2.87 3.30
N SER A 173 4.48 4.21 3.21
CA SER A 173 5.36 5.00 4.06
C SER A 173 4.96 4.97 5.54
N LEU A 174 3.66 4.96 5.84
CA LEU A 174 3.14 4.90 7.21
C LEU A 174 3.50 3.56 7.87
N PHE A 175 3.21 2.46 7.19
CA PHE A 175 3.60 1.13 7.68
C PHE A 175 5.11 1.01 7.84
N PHE A 176 5.89 1.54 6.89
CA PHE A 176 7.35 1.53 7.01
C PHE A 176 7.78 2.21 8.33
N ILE A 177 7.27 3.40 8.63
CA ILE A 177 7.61 4.09 9.89
C ILE A 177 7.21 3.23 11.12
N LEU A 178 5.99 2.68 11.13
CA LEU A 178 5.49 1.85 12.23
C LEU A 178 6.40 0.64 12.47
N VAL A 179 6.72 -0.13 11.42
CA VAL A 179 7.56 -1.34 11.55
C VAL A 179 8.99 -1.00 11.95
N GLN A 180 9.56 0.11 11.46
CA GLN A 180 10.91 0.53 11.85
C GLN A 180 11.00 0.89 13.34
N HIS A 181 9.95 1.50 13.90
CA HIS A 181 9.89 1.74 15.34
C HIS A 181 9.72 0.43 16.12
N LEU A 182 8.76 -0.42 15.74
CA LEU A 182 8.46 -1.70 16.41
C LEU A 182 9.65 -2.66 16.47
N THR A 183 10.33 -2.86 15.33
CA THR A 183 11.50 -3.75 15.24
C THR A 183 12.76 -3.14 15.88
N LYS A 184 12.67 -1.90 16.35
CA LYS A 184 13.80 -1.12 16.85
C LYS A 184 14.98 -1.11 15.88
N ALA A 185 14.69 -1.07 14.57
CA ALA A 185 15.68 -1.17 13.51
C ALA A 185 16.79 -0.11 13.65
N ARG A 186 18.01 -0.54 13.34
CA ARG A 186 19.24 0.25 13.49
C ARG A 186 19.72 0.85 12.18
N TRP A 187 19.34 0.28 11.03
CA TRP A 187 19.76 0.72 9.69
C TRP A 187 18.85 1.81 9.10
N SER A 188 17.60 1.89 9.57
CA SER A 188 16.59 2.75 8.97
C SER A 188 16.57 4.23 9.40
N PRO A 189 17.19 4.70 10.52
CA PRO A 189 17.16 6.11 10.89
C PRO A 189 17.57 7.08 9.78
N VAL A 190 18.58 6.75 8.96
CA VAL A 190 19.03 7.63 7.86
C VAL A 190 18.05 7.75 6.70
N VAL A 191 17.12 6.79 6.55
CA VAL A 191 16.08 6.81 5.49
C VAL A 191 14.67 7.12 6.03
N ARG A 192 14.46 6.99 7.35
CA ARG A 192 13.14 7.17 8.00
C ARG A 192 12.55 8.55 7.78
N ARG A 193 13.37 9.60 7.78
CA ARG A 193 12.91 10.97 7.54
C ARG A 193 12.31 11.15 6.14
N VAL A 194 12.81 10.44 5.13
CA VAL A 194 12.20 10.43 3.79
C VAL A 194 10.81 9.79 3.84
N ALA A 195 10.66 8.69 4.57
CA ALA A 195 9.34 8.08 4.81
C ALA A 195 8.37 9.05 5.51
N GLU A 196 8.82 9.77 6.53
CA GLU A 196 8.02 10.77 7.25
C GLU A 196 7.58 11.93 6.35
N ILE A 197 8.41 12.33 5.38
CA ILE A 197 8.05 13.32 4.35
C ILE A 197 6.92 12.76 3.47
N PHE A 198 7.00 11.51 3.01
CA PHE A 198 5.93 10.91 2.21
C PHE A 198 4.63 10.73 3.02
N VAL A 199 4.71 10.33 4.29
CA VAL A 199 3.50 10.18 5.13
C VAL A 199 2.78 11.51 5.35
N SER A 200 3.49 12.64 5.26
CA SER A 200 2.92 13.98 5.36
C SER A 200 2.00 14.36 4.18
N ASN A 201 1.94 13.53 3.13
CA ASN A 201 0.96 13.67 2.05
C ASN A 201 -0.45 13.20 2.44
N MET A 202 -0.62 12.51 3.56
CA MET A 202 -1.93 11.97 3.97
C MET A 202 -3.04 13.04 4.04
N PRO A 203 -2.83 14.26 4.58
CA PRO A 203 -3.85 15.31 4.55
C PRO A 203 -4.17 15.82 3.14
N ALA A 204 -3.17 15.90 2.25
CA ALA A 204 -3.40 16.28 0.86
C ALA A 204 -4.24 15.23 0.13
N LEU A 205 -3.98 13.94 0.38
CA LEU A 205 -4.80 12.85 -0.14
C LEU A 205 -6.22 12.86 0.44
N ALA A 206 -6.41 13.22 1.71
CA ALA A 206 -7.76 13.38 2.27
C ALA A 206 -8.55 14.46 1.51
N VAL A 207 -7.92 15.58 1.15
CA VAL A 207 -8.54 16.61 0.31
C VAL A 207 -8.80 16.10 -1.11
N LEU A 208 -7.87 15.38 -1.72
CA LEU A 208 -8.07 14.77 -3.04
C LEU A 208 -9.21 13.75 -3.03
N SER A 209 -9.39 13.01 -1.94
CA SER A 209 -10.49 12.04 -1.80
C SER A 209 -11.88 12.68 -1.90
N LEU A 210 -11.99 14.01 -1.71
CA LEU A 210 -13.22 14.78 -1.93
C LEU A 210 -13.78 14.65 -3.35
N VAL A 211 -12.90 14.49 -4.35
CA VAL A 211 -13.31 14.27 -5.75
C VAL A 211 -14.11 12.99 -5.93
N VAL A 212 -13.88 11.98 -5.07
CA VAL A 212 -14.61 10.70 -5.08
C VAL A 212 -15.83 10.78 -4.16
N ILE A 213 -15.64 11.16 -2.89
CA ILE A 213 -16.71 11.05 -1.89
C ILE A 213 -17.84 12.07 -2.11
N VAL A 214 -17.56 13.29 -2.59
CA VAL A 214 -18.60 14.31 -2.77
C VAL A 214 -19.64 13.89 -3.81
N PRO A 215 -19.28 13.46 -5.04
CA PRO A 215 -20.24 12.93 -6.00
C PRO A 215 -21.08 11.77 -5.44
N VAL A 216 -20.46 10.84 -4.70
CA VAL A 216 -21.17 9.69 -4.10
C VAL A 216 -22.23 10.16 -3.11
N MET A 217 -21.90 11.14 -2.25
CA MET A 217 -22.85 11.73 -1.30
C MET A 217 -23.99 12.47 -2.00
N LEU A 218 -23.73 13.08 -3.17
CA LEU A 218 -24.73 13.70 -4.02
C LEU A 218 -25.59 12.68 -4.81
N GLY A 219 -25.35 11.38 -4.65
CA GLY A 219 -26.12 10.32 -5.30
C GLY A 219 -25.60 9.91 -6.68
N ASN A 220 -24.38 10.28 -7.05
CA ASN A 220 -23.76 9.78 -8.27
C ASN A 220 -23.48 8.27 -8.14
N THR A 221 -23.87 7.49 -9.15
CA THR A 221 -23.77 6.03 -9.18
C THR A 221 -22.67 5.52 -10.10
N ALA A 222 -21.88 6.42 -10.70
CA ALA A 222 -20.92 6.06 -11.76
C ALA A 222 -19.78 5.17 -11.26
N LEU A 223 -19.31 5.35 -10.01
CA LEU A 223 -18.29 4.48 -9.40
C LEU A 223 -18.91 3.30 -8.65
N TYR A 224 -19.95 3.57 -7.86
CA TYR A 224 -20.47 2.62 -6.89
C TYR A 224 -21.94 2.34 -7.20
N SER A 225 -22.21 1.16 -7.76
CA SER A 225 -23.56 0.74 -8.15
C SER A 225 -24.50 0.56 -6.95
N TRP A 226 -23.96 0.23 -5.77
CA TRP A 226 -24.73 0.16 -4.51
C TRP A 226 -25.33 1.50 -4.10
N ASN A 227 -24.91 2.62 -4.72
CA ASN A 227 -25.49 3.93 -4.48
C ASN A 227 -26.80 4.17 -5.25
N ASP A 228 -27.16 3.27 -6.17
CA ASP A 228 -28.41 3.28 -6.94
C ASP A 228 -29.52 2.50 -6.20
N PRO A 229 -30.60 3.17 -5.72
CA PRO A 229 -31.70 2.49 -5.05
C PRO A 229 -32.39 1.43 -5.92
N HIS A 230 -32.44 1.59 -7.25
CA HIS A 230 -33.07 0.61 -8.13
C HIS A 230 -32.24 -0.67 -8.22
N HIS A 231 -30.91 -0.54 -8.25
CA HIS A 231 -30.00 -1.67 -8.26
C HIS A 231 -30.08 -2.44 -6.93
N VAL A 232 -30.08 -1.73 -5.80
CA VAL A 232 -30.21 -2.35 -4.47
C VAL A 232 -31.56 -3.05 -4.29
N ALA A 233 -32.66 -2.45 -4.76
CA ALA A 233 -33.98 -3.08 -4.72
C ALA A 233 -34.04 -4.39 -5.54
N GLY A 234 -33.24 -4.50 -6.61
CA GLY A 234 -33.17 -5.68 -7.46
C GLY A 234 -32.30 -6.83 -6.93
N SER A 235 -31.45 -6.60 -5.93
CA SER A 235 -30.51 -7.60 -5.42
C SER A 235 -30.68 -7.85 -3.91
N HIS A 236 -31.11 -9.06 -3.56
CA HIS A 236 -31.24 -9.49 -2.16
C HIS A 236 -29.90 -9.43 -1.41
N LEU A 237 -28.79 -9.69 -2.11
CA LEU A 237 -27.45 -9.61 -1.53
C LEU A 237 -27.09 -8.17 -1.15
N LEU A 238 -27.45 -7.19 -1.97
CA LEU A 238 -27.21 -5.78 -1.66
C LEU A 238 -28.08 -5.28 -0.51
N GLN A 239 -29.34 -5.71 -0.44
CA GLN A 239 -30.22 -5.41 0.70
C GLN A 239 -29.60 -5.90 2.02
N HIS A 240 -29.04 -7.11 2.03
CA HIS A 240 -28.33 -7.64 3.21
C HIS A 240 -27.06 -6.84 3.55
N LYS A 241 -26.41 -6.22 2.56
CA LYS A 241 -25.21 -5.39 2.75
C LYS A 241 -25.52 -3.92 3.08
N GLU A 242 -26.78 -3.46 3.02
CA GLU A 242 -27.16 -2.04 3.27
C GLU A 242 -26.69 -1.52 4.63
N GLY A 243 -26.66 -2.38 5.65
CA GLY A 243 -26.13 -2.03 6.97
C GLY A 243 -24.67 -1.54 6.92
N TYR A 244 -23.89 -2.02 5.95
CA TYR A 244 -22.50 -1.60 5.70
C TYR A 244 -22.38 -0.62 4.52
N LEU A 245 -22.99 -0.92 3.37
CA LEU A 245 -22.96 -0.14 2.13
C LEU A 245 -24.14 0.84 2.07
N ASN A 246 -24.09 1.87 2.91
CA ASN A 246 -24.98 3.03 2.82
C ASN A 246 -24.18 4.33 2.89
N LYS A 247 -24.71 5.40 2.29
CA LYS A 247 -24.03 6.71 2.16
C LYS A 247 -23.48 7.23 3.49
N THR A 248 -24.29 7.20 4.54
CA THR A 248 -23.95 7.77 5.85
C THR A 248 -22.81 7.01 6.51
N PHE A 249 -22.94 5.69 6.64
CA PHE A 249 -21.93 4.89 7.31
C PHE A 249 -20.64 4.80 6.47
N PHE A 250 -20.76 4.74 5.14
CA PHE A 250 -19.63 4.85 4.21
C PHE A 250 -18.83 6.14 4.43
N LEU A 251 -19.50 7.30 4.54
CA LEU A 251 -18.84 8.58 4.83
C LEU A 251 -18.14 8.58 6.20
N ILE A 252 -18.81 8.07 7.24
CA ILE A 252 -18.23 7.99 8.59
C ILE A 252 -16.95 7.16 8.56
N ARG A 253 -16.97 6.00 7.91
CA ARG A 253 -15.81 5.11 7.75
C ARG A 253 -14.69 5.78 6.95
N TRP A 254 -15.03 6.41 5.83
CA TRP A 254 -14.09 7.15 4.99
C TRP A 254 -13.33 8.23 5.79
N VAL A 255 -14.06 9.05 6.54
CA VAL A 255 -13.48 10.08 7.42
C VAL A 255 -12.65 9.44 8.53
N PHE A 256 -13.12 8.35 9.12
CA PHE A 256 -12.39 7.63 10.17
C PHE A 256 -11.05 7.08 9.68
N TYR A 257 -10.99 6.50 8.47
CA TYR A 257 -9.74 6.00 7.89
C TYR A 257 -8.69 7.11 7.77
N PHE A 258 -9.07 8.23 7.16
CA PHE A 258 -8.17 9.37 7.02
C PHE A 258 -7.79 9.98 8.38
N ALA A 259 -8.71 10.05 9.34
CA ALA A 259 -8.41 10.52 10.69
C ALA A 259 -7.34 9.66 11.38
N VAL A 260 -7.45 8.33 11.28
CA VAL A 260 -6.46 7.40 11.83
C VAL A 260 -5.12 7.55 11.11
N TRP A 261 -5.11 7.53 9.78
CA TRP A 261 -3.87 7.60 9.00
C TRP A 261 -3.12 8.93 9.19
N ILE A 262 -3.85 10.06 9.19
CA ILE A 262 -3.30 11.39 9.47
C ILE A 262 -2.83 11.47 10.92
N GLY A 263 -3.63 10.99 11.87
CA GLY A 263 -3.30 11.02 13.29
C GLY A 263 -2.01 10.27 13.61
N LEU A 264 -1.87 9.04 13.09
CA LEU A 264 -0.66 8.23 13.25
C LEU A 264 0.55 8.87 12.56
N GLY A 265 0.42 9.20 11.27
CA GLY A 265 1.53 9.75 10.47
C GLY A 265 2.05 11.07 11.03
N THR A 266 1.15 12.01 11.37
CA THR A 266 1.54 13.32 11.90
C THR A 266 2.13 13.21 13.30
N THR A 267 1.62 12.34 14.17
CA THR A 267 2.16 12.16 15.52
C THR A 267 3.57 11.58 15.49
N LEU A 268 3.81 10.55 14.66
CA LEU A 268 5.12 9.93 14.51
C LEU A 268 6.13 10.92 13.93
N ALA A 269 5.76 11.64 12.86
CA ALA A 269 6.62 12.67 12.27
C ALA A 269 6.93 13.81 13.26
N LYS A 270 5.92 14.32 13.99
CA LYS A 270 6.10 15.37 15.01
C LYS A 270 7.06 14.94 16.12
N ASN A 271 6.91 13.72 16.63
CA ASN A 271 7.83 13.19 17.65
C ASN A 271 9.28 13.11 17.12
N SER A 272 9.48 12.65 15.87
CA SER A 272 10.80 12.57 15.23
C SER A 272 11.43 13.95 14.98
N VAL A 273 10.64 14.95 14.56
CA VAL A 273 11.15 16.33 14.39
C VAL A 273 11.49 16.96 15.75
N ALA A 274 10.63 16.79 16.75
CA ALA A 274 10.87 17.31 18.10
C ALA A 274 12.13 16.71 18.73
N GLN A 275 12.43 15.45 18.41
CA GLN A 275 13.64 14.77 18.87
C GLN A 275 14.93 15.39 18.32
N ASP A 276 14.92 15.96 17.11
CA ASP A 276 16.10 16.66 16.58
C ASP A 276 16.45 17.90 17.41
N ALA A 277 15.44 18.56 18.00
CA ALA A 277 15.65 19.71 18.88
C ALA A 277 16.09 19.27 20.29
N SER A 278 15.30 18.41 20.95
CA SER A 278 15.52 18.05 22.36
C SER A 278 16.63 17.02 22.57
N GLY A 279 16.81 16.08 21.65
CA GLY A 279 17.63 14.88 21.84
C GLY A 279 17.08 13.86 22.84
N ASP A 280 15.84 14.04 23.31
CA ASP A 280 15.24 13.20 24.35
C ASP A 280 14.87 11.80 23.80
N PRO A 281 15.47 10.71 24.34
CA PRO A 281 15.12 9.34 23.94
C PRO A 281 13.67 8.94 24.28
N ALA A 282 12.98 9.66 25.18
CA ALA A 282 11.59 9.40 25.52
C ALA A 282 10.66 9.53 24.30
N LEU A 283 10.96 10.42 23.36
CA LEU A 283 10.19 10.58 22.12
C LEU A 283 10.27 9.34 21.22
N THR A 284 11.42 8.69 21.16
CA THR A 284 11.55 7.39 20.47
C THR A 284 10.75 6.30 21.19
N ARG A 285 10.76 6.28 22.54
CA ARG A 285 9.96 5.32 23.32
C ARG A 285 8.46 5.53 23.14
N LYS A 286 8.00 6.79 23.10
CA LYS A 286 6.61 7.15 22.81
C LYS A 286 6.20 6.70 21.42
N SER A 287 7.05 6.91 20.42
CA SER A 287 6.79 6.47 19.04
C SER A 287 6.77 4.94 18.93
N PHE A 288 7.64 4.24 19.65
CA PHE A 288 7.59 2.78 19.78
C PHE A 288 6.27 2.31 20.41
N ALA A 289 5.86 2.88 21.55
CA ALA A 289 4.63 2.53 22.24
C ALA A 289 3.38 2.79 21.40
N LEU A 290 3.35 3.89 20.63
CA LEU A 290 2.27 4.19 19.70
C LEU A 290 2.22 3.22 18.51
N SER A 291 3.38 2.70 18.07
CA SER A 291 3.44 1.90 16.86
C SER A 291 2.76 0.53 17.00
N ALA A 292 2.66 -0.04 18.20
CA ALA A 292 1.99 -1.32 18.42
C ALA A 292 0.47 -1.27 18.20
N PRO A 293 -0.31 -0.46 18.94
CA PRO A 293 -1.73 -0.26 18.63
C PRO A 293 -1.92 0.42 17.27
N GLY A 294 -0.99 1.29 16.87
CA GLY A 294 -1.01 1.94 15.55
C GLY A 294 -0.92 0.95 14.39
N MET A 295 -0.17 -0.15 14.53
CA MET A 295 -0.09 -1.20 13.51
C MET A 295 -1.41 -1.95 13.34
N LEU A 296 -2.11 -2.27 14.44
CA LEU A 296 -3.42 -2.91 14.40
C LEU A 296 -4.46 -2.00 13.74
N LEU A 297 -4.50 -0.73 14.16
CA LEU A 297 -5.38 0.27 13.56
C LEU A 297 -5.06 0.47 12.07
N PHE A 298 -3.78 0.54 11.71
CA PHE A 298 -3.35 0.63 10.31
C PHE A 298 -3.83 -0.58 9.50
N ALA A 299 -3.64 -1.80 9.99
CA ALA A 299 -4.05 -3.01 9.28
C ALA A 299 -5.57 -3.03 9.04
N LEU A 300 -6.37 -2.79 10.09
CA LEU A 300 -7.83 -2.77 9.97
C LEU A 300 -8.32 -1.66 9.03
N THR A 301 -7.83 -0.43 9.21
CA THR A 301 -8.26 0.70 8.37
C THR A 301 -7.81 0.58 6.92
N THR A 302 -6.63 0.02 6.65
CA THR A 302 -6.17 -0.25 5.28
C THR A 302 -7.04 -1.30 4.60
N THR A 303 -7.38 -2.39 5.31
CA THR A 303 -8.26 -3.44 4.79
C THR A 303 -9.66 -2.90 4.50
N PHE A 304 -10.30 -2.26 5.48
CA PHE A 304 -11.65 -1.72 5.26
C PHE A 304 -11.66 -0.55 4.26
N GLY A 305 -10.59 0.24 4.19
CA GLY A 305 -10.42 1.25 3.14
C GLY A 305 -10.32 0.63 1.74
N ALA A 306 -9.59 -0.47 1.58
CA ALA A 306 -9.57 -1.21 0.31
C ALA A 306 -10.95 -1.79 -0.05
N ILE A 307 -11.67 -2.32 0.94
CA ILE A 307 -13.04 -2.82 0.77
C ILE A 307 -13.98 -1.71 0.29
N ASP A 308 -14.02 -0.60 1.02
CA ASP A 308 -14.91 0.51 0.70
C ASP A 308 -14.56 1.18 -0.63
N MET A 309 -13.28 1.45 -0.90
CA MET A 309 -12.90 2.28 -2.04
C MET A 309 -12.59 1.52 -3.34
N ILE A 310 -12.38 0.20 -3.29
CA ILE A 310 -12.12 -0.61 -4.50
C ILE A 310 -13.05 -1.82 -4.56
N MET A 311 -13.12 -2.64 -3.51
CA MET A 311 -13.92 -3.87 -3.57
C MET A 311 -15.40 -3.57 -3.79
N SER A 312 -15.91 -2.49 -3.20
CA SER A 312 -17.31 -2.08 -3.33
C SER A 312 -17.68 -1.51 -4.70
N LEU A 313 -16.72 -1.34 -5.63
CA LEU A 313 -17.03 -1.10 -7.05
C LEU A 313 -17.87 -2.26 -7.63
N GLU A 314 -17.63 -3.47 -7.11
CA GLU A 314 -18.36 -4.70 -7.45
C GLU A 314 -19.03 -5.24 -6.17
N PRO A 315 -20.13 -4.63 -5.70
CA PRO A 315 -20.63 -4.83 -4.34
C PRO A 315 -21.21 -6.21 -4.07
N GLU A 316 -21.47 -7.01 -5.10
CA GLU A 316 -21.90 -8.41 -4.95
C GLU A 316 -20.72 -9.34 -4.65
N TRP A 317 -19.52 -9.01 -5.15
CA TRP A 317 -18.31 -9.79 -4.93
C TRP A 317 -17.68 -9.50 -3.56
N PHE A 318 -16.94 -10.49 -3.02
CA PHE A 318 -16.17 -10.33 -1.80
C PHE A 318 -14.93 -11.23 -1.78
N SER A 319 -13.89 -10.79 -1.08
CA SER A 319 -12.68 -11.58 -0.84
C SER A 319 -12.00 -11.14 0.45
N THR A 320 -11.73 -12.09 1.34
CA THR A 320 -11.05 -11.82 2.62
C THR A 320 -9.58 -11.42 2.42
N MET A 321 -8.96 -11.88 1.34
CA MET A 321 -7.54 -11.63 1.03
C MET A 321 -7.30 -10.25 0.39
N PHE A 322 -8.37 -9.58 -0.08
CA PHE A 322 -8.27 -8.34 -0.85
C PHE A 322 -7.54 -7.21 -0.10
N GLY A 323 -7.77 -7.05 1.20
CA GLY A 323 -7.06 -6.03 2.00
C GLY A 323 -5.55 -6.28 2.06
N VAL A 324 -5.14 -7.55 2.15
CA VAL A 324 -3.72 -7.95 2.19
C VAL A 324 -3.07 -7.77 0.81
N TYR A 325 -3.82 -8.03 -0.26
CA TYR A 325 -3.38 -7.76 -1.64
C TYR A 325 -3.00 -6.28 -1.81
N VAL A 326 -3.91 -5.37 -1.44
CA VAL A 326 -3.68 -3.93 -1.53
C VAL A 326 -2.52 -3.50 -0.63
N PHE A 327 -2.43 -4.05 0.58
CA PHE A 327 -1.31 -3.80 1.49
C PHE A 327 0.05 -4.18 0.88
N ALA A 328 0.14 -5.33 0.19
CA ALA A 328 1.35 -5.75 -0.50
C ALA A 328 1.78 -4.70 -1.55
N GLY A 329 0.83 -4.17 -2.31
CA GLY A 329 1.06 -3.07 -3.25
C GLY A 329 1.49 -1.76 -2.57
N CYS A 330 0.94 -1.43 -1.40
CA CYS A 330 1.38 -0.29 -0.59
C CYS A 330 2.87 -0.38 -0.24
N GLN A 331 3.31 -1.54 0.25
CA GLN A 331 4.71 -1.73 0.60
C GLN A 331 5.64 -1.72 -0.60
N LEU A 332 5.27 -2.41 -1.67
CA LEU A 332 6.09 -2.47 -2.88
C LEU A 332 6.30 -1.08 -3.50
N SER A 333 5.22 -0.32 -3.67
CA SER A 333 5.25 1.03 -4.25
C SER A 333 6.07 2.00 -3.40
N PHE A 334 5.91 1.99 -2.07
CA PHE A 334 6.69 2.87 -1.20
C PHE A 334 8.19 2.55 -1.23
N HIS A 335 8.60 1.28 -1.21
CA HIS A 335 10.04 0.95 -1.27
C HIS A 335 10.67 1.41 -2.60
N CYS A 336 9.93 1.36 -3.70
CA CYS A 336 10.37 1.91 -4.99
C CYS A 336 10.55 3.43 -4.92
N VAL A 337 9.55 4.16 -4.41
CA VAL A 337 9.63 5.61 -4.23
C VAL A 337 10.75 6.01 -3.27
N LEU A 338 10.95 5.24 -2.20
CA LEU A 338 12.05 5.45 -1.25
C LEU A 338 13.42 5.32 -1.94
N ALA A 339 13.62 4.25 -2.73
CA ALA A 339 14.84 4.05 -3.49
C ALA A 339 15.11 5.22 -4.45
N LEU A 340 14.10 5.62 -5.24
CA LEU A 340 14.22 6.72 -6.20
C LEU A 340 14.48 8.07 -5.52
N SER A 341 13.80 8.33 -4.40
CA SER A 341 13.99 9.58 -3.63
C SER A 341 15.40 9.68 -3.07
N LEU A 342 15.95 8.59 -2.54
CA LEU A 342 17.32 8.56 -2.01
C LEU A 342 18.36 8.69 -3.14
N LEU A 343 18.16 8.02 -4.27
CA LEU A 343 19.04 8.14 -5.44
C LEU A 343 19.02 9.56 -6.01
N TRP A 344 17.84 10.18 -6.11
CA TRP A 344 17.68 11.56 -6.55
C TRP A 344 18.36 12.54 -5.57
N LEU A 345 18.12 12.39 -4.27
CA LEU A 345 18.79 13.22 -3.25
C LEU A 345 20.31 13.13 -3.34
N GLN A 346 20.86 11.92 -3.52
CA GLN A 346 22.30 11.73 -3.72
C GLN A 346 22.82 12.35 -5.02
N GLY A 347 22.04 12.28 -6.10
CA GLY A 347 22.36 12.95 -7.37
C GLY A 347 22.46 14.48 -7.24
N THR A 348 21.75 15.07 -6.26
CA THR A 348 21.83 16.50 -5.94
C THR A 348 22.87 16.84 -4.86
N GLY A 349 23.72 15.89 -4.46
CA GLY A 349 24.75 16.07 -3.43
C GLY A 349 24.27 15.95 -1.99
N ARG A 350 23.01 15.57 -1.74
CA ARG A 350 22.43 15.41 -0.39
C ARG A 350 22.46 13.95 0.05
N LEU A 351 22.62 13.70 1.35
CA LEU A 351 22.67 12.34 1.94
C LEU A 351 23.74 11.41 1.34
N THR A 352 24.73 11.95 0.62
CA THR A 352 25.79 11.17 -0.06
C THR A 352 26.67 10.41 0.94
N LYS A 353 26.95 11.02 2.10
CA LYS A 353 27.70 10.41 3.21
C LYS A 353 26.83 9.62 4.19
N SER A 354 25.52 9.90 4.20
CA SER A 354 24.56 9.32 5.15
C SER A 354 24.02 7.96 4.71
N VAL A 355 23.84 7.75 3.41
CA VAL A 355 23.18 6.56 2.85
C VAL A 355 24.19 5.78 2.03
N SER A 356 24.65 4.67 2.60
CA SER A 356 25.63 3.79 1.96
C SER A 356 24.99 2.82 0.96
N VAL A 357 25.81 2.11 0.19
CA VAL A 357 25.36 1.02 -0.71
C VAL A 357 24.64 -0.09 0.06
N HIS A 358 24.97 -0.30 1.33
CA HIS A 358 24.32 -1.30 2.19
C HIS A 358 22.85 -0.95 2.48
N HIS A 359 22.51 0.34 2.58
CA HIS A 359 21.13 0.78 2.72
C HIS A 359 20.32 0.52 1.45
N PHE A 360 20.89 0.84 0.28
CA PHE A 360 20.26 0.53 -1.01
C PHE A 360 20.07 -0.97 -1.21
N HIS A 361 21.05 -1.78 -0.77
CA HIS A 361 20.94 -3.23 -0.82
C HIS A 361 19.73 -3.74 -0.04
N ASP A 362 19.50 -3.25 1.18
CA ASP A 362 18.36 -3.67 2.00
C ASP A 362 17.03 -3.15 1.45
N ILE A 363 16.98 -1.92 0.92
CA ILE A 363 15.79 -1.43 0.21
C ILE A 363 15.47 -2.33 -0.99
N GLY A 364 16.49 -2.73 -1.76
CA GLY A 364 16.34 -3.68 -2.86
C GLY A 364 15.90 -5.08 -2.42
N LYS A 365 16.34 -5.54 -1.23
CA LYS A 365 15.82 -6.79 -0.63
C LYS A 365 14.35 -6.64 -0.24
N MET A 366 13.94 -5.50 0.30
CA MET A 366 12.55 -5.25 0.64
C MET A 366 11.66 -5.17 -0.60
N MET A 367 12.12 -4.52 -1.69
CA MET A 367 11.43 -4.55 -2.98
C MET A 367 11.25 -6.00 -3.48
N PHE A 368 12.32 -6.81 -3.42
CA PHE A 368 12.27 -8.22 -3.81
C PHE A 368 11.43 -9.11 -2.87
N ALA A 369 11.40 -8.82 -1.57
CA ALA A 369 10.55 -9.57 -0.64
C ALA A 369 9.08 -9.26 -0.91
N PHE A 370 8.73 -7.98 -1.09
CA PHE A 370 7.34 -7.58 -1.30
C PHE A 370 6.80 -7.94 -2.68
N ILE A 371 7.64 -8.07 -3.70
CA ILE A 371 7.18 -8.56 -5.01
C ILE A 371 6.82 -10.06 -4.96
N VAL A 372 7.61 -10.86 -4.24
CA VAL A 372 7.30 -12.28 -3.99
C VAL A 372 6.08 -12.41 -3.10
N PHE A 373 5.97 -11.58 -2.06
CA PHE A 373 4.80 -11.55 -1.19
C PHE A 373 3.53 -11.17 -1.95
N TRP A 374 3.56 -10.11 -2.78
CA TRP A 374 2.43 -9.76 -3.63
C TRP A 374 2.05 -10.92 -4.55
N ALA A 375 3.03 -11.56 -5.20
CA ALA A 375 2.75 -12.66 -6.12
C ALA A 375 2.11 -13.86 -5.42
N TYR A 376 2.59 -14.19 -4.21
CA TYR A 376 1.99 -15.22 -3.37
C TYR A 376 0.53 -14.90 -3.06
N ILE A 377 0.23 -13.67 -2.62
CA ILE A 377 -1.12 -13.25 -2.24
C ILE A 377 -2.04 -13.22 -3.47
N ALA A 378 -1.59 -12.60 -4.57
CA ALA A 378 -2.31 -12.52 -5.83
C ALA A 378 -2.65 -13.90 -6.39
N PHE A 379 -1.66 -14.79 -6.45
CA PHE A 379 -1.85 -16.15 -6.92
C PHE A 379 -2.74 -16.97 -5.99
N SER A 380 -2.56 -16.87 -4.67
CA SER A 380 -3.38 -17.63 -3.71
C SER A 380 -4.85 -17.22 -3.81
N GLN A 381 -5.13 -15.91 -3.94
CA GLN A 381 -6.48 -15.41 -4.15
C GLN A 381 -7.10 -15.95 -5.45
N PHE A 382 -6.36 -15.86 -6.55
CA PHE A 382 -6.82 -16.39 -7.84
C PHE A 382 -7.06 -17.90 -7.77
N MET A 383 -6.10 -18.66 -7.26
CA MET A 383 -6.14 -20.13 -7.23
C MET A 383 -7.32 -20.64 -6.41
N LEU A 384 -7.58 -20.06 -5.24
CA LEU A 384 -8.69 -20.50 -4.39
C LEU A 384 -10.06 -20.25 -5.04
N ILE A 385 -10.25 -19.07 -5.66
CA ILE A 385 -11.50 -18.72 -6.35
C ILE A 385 -11.67 -19.59 -7.60
N TRP A 386 -10.60 -19.77 -8.39
CA TRP A 386 -10.61 -20.60 -9.58
C TRP A 386 -10.86 -22.08 -9.26
N TYR A 387 -10.29 -22.59 -8.17
CA TYR A 387 -10.42 -24.00 -7.78
C TYR A 387 -11.83 -24.34 -7.26
N ALA A 388 -12.44 -23.45 -6.47
CA ALA A 388 -13.78 -23.66 -5.93
C ALA A 388 -14.89 -23.37 -6.96
N ASP A 389 -14.62 -22.49 -7.93
CA ASP A 389 -15.52 -22.10 -9.03
C ASP A 389 -16.94 -21.71 -8.59
N ILE A 390 -17.05 -21.03 -7.45
CA ILE A 390 -18.34 -20.56 -6.91
C ILE A 390 -18.79 -19.35 -7.76
N PRO A 391 -19.99 -19.36 -8.38
CA PRO A 391 -20.43 -18.33 -9.33
C PRO A 391 -20.34 -16.90 -8.81
N GLU A 392 -20.70 -16.69 -7.54
CA GLU A 392 -20.68 -15.39 -6.87
C GLU A 392 -19.26 -14.81 -6.75
N GLU A 393 -18.23 -15.66 -6.70
CA GLU A 393 -16.83 -15.24 -6.57
C GLU A 393 -16.12 -15.12 -7.92
N THR A 394 -16.55 -15.93 -8.90
CA THR A 394 -15.90 -15.99 -10.23
C THR A 394 -16.35 -14.86 -11.16
N VAL A 395 -17.51 -14.24 -10.90
CA VAL A 395 -18.02 -13.10 -11.69
C VAL A 395 -17.01 -11.96 -11.81
N TRP A 396 -16.21 -11.70 -10.77
CA TRP A 396 -15.17 -10.67 -10.78
C TRP A 396 -13.98 -11.02 -11.68
N PHE A 397 -13.63 -12.31 -11.75
CA PHE A 397 -12.54 -12.80 -12.60
C PHE A 397 -12.94 -13.02 -14.05
N LYS A 398 -14.24 -13.18 -14.35
CA LYS A 398 -14.73 -13.41 -15.72
C LYS A 398 -14.29 -12.32 -16.73
N PRO A 399 -14.51 -11.01 -16.50
CA PRO A 399 -13.97 -9.98 -17.39
C PRO A 399 -12.44 -9.95 -17.36
N ARG A 400 -11.83 -10.24 -16.21
CA ARG A 400 -10.37 -10.13 -16.02
C ARG A 400 -9.58 -11.25 -16.73
N PHE A 401 -10.14 -12.45 -16.82
CA PHE A 401 -9.42 -13.64 -17.27
C PHE A 401 -9.95 -14.22 -18.59
N VAL A 402 -11.22 -14.02 -18.90
CA VAL A 402 -11.87 -14.60 -20.09
C VAL A 402 -12.29 -13.52 -21.09
N GLU A 403 -12.86 -12.41 -20.62
CA GLU A 403 -13.50 -11.42 -21.50
C GLU A 403 -12.70 -10.11 -21.58
N GLY A 404 -11.80 -10.01 -22.55
CA GLY A 404 -11.17 -8.74 -22.92
C GLY A 404 -9.92 -8.33 -22.13
N TRP A 405 -9.90 -8.51 -20.79
CA TRP A 405 -8.76 -8.07 -19.95
C TRP A 405 -7.66 -9.12 -19.73
N GLN A 406 -7.81 -10.31 -20.33
CA GLN A 406 -6.85 -11.44 -20.23
C GLN A 406 -5.39 -11.01 -20.46
N TRP A 407 -5.14 -10.10 -21.41
CA TRP A 407 -3.79 -9.62 -21.71
C TRP A 407 -3.19 -8.81 -20.56
N VAL A 408 -4.01 -8.03 -19.86
CA VAL A 408 -3.58 -7.27 -18.68
C VAL A 408 -3.27 -8.24 -17.53
N SER A 409 -4.07 -9.31 -17.34
CA SER A 409 -3.74 -10.37 -16.38
C SER A 409 -2.42 -11.09 -16.69
N ILE A 410 -2.13 -11.36 -17.98
CA ILE A 410 -0.82 -11.90 -18.39
C ILE A 410 0.30 -10.91 -18.09
N VAL A 411 0.08 -9.62 -18.35
CA VAL A 411 1.03 -8.56 -17.99
C VAL A 411 1.24 -8.50 -16.46
N GLN A 412 0.22 -8.75 -15.64
CA GLN A 412 0.40 -8.86 -14.19
C GLN A 412 1.29 -10.05 -13.82
N LEU A 413 0.99 -11.24 -14.33
CA LEU A 413 1.79 -12.43 -14.04
C LEU A 413 3.27 -12.25 -14.46
N VAL A 414 3.50 -11.86 -15.72
CA VAL A 414 4.84 -11.81 -16.29
C VAL A 414 5.56 -10.52 -15.89
N GLY A 415 4.89 -9.38 -15.99
CA GLY A 415 5.45 -8.07 -15.74
C GLY A 415 5.53 -7.69 -14.27
N HIS A 416 4.56 -8.06 -13.44
CA HIS A 416 4.59 -7.69 -12.02
C HIS A 416 5.39 -8.69 -11.20
N PHE A 417 5.44 -9.97 -11.58
CA PHE A 417 6.20 -10.99 -10.87
C PHE A 417 7.41 -11.53 -11.65
N VAL A 418 7.22 -12.27 -12.74
CA VAL A 418 8.29 -13.09 -13.36
C VAL A 418 9.52 -12.27 -13.75
N ILE A 419 9.33 -11.19 -14.51
CA ILE A 419 10.41 -10.32 -14.99
C ILE A 419 11.17 -9.69 -13.81
N PRO A 420 10.51 -8.95 -12.90
CA PRO A 420 11.22 -8.32 -11.78
C PRO A 420 11.71 -9.31 -10.72
N PHE A 421 11.15 -10.52 -10.61
CA PHE A 421 11.72 -11.60 -9.81
C PHE A 421 13.15 -11.91 -10.27
N PHE A 422 13.32 -12.35 -11.52
CA PHE A 422 14.65 -12.65 -12.07
C PHE A 422 15.55 -11.42 -12.12
N GLY A 423 14.97 -10.26 -12.38
CA GLY A 423 15.65 -8.98 -12.38
C GLY A 423 16.29 -8.61 -11.04
N LEU A 424 15.56 -8.81 -9.94
CA LEU A 424 16.00 -8.38 -8.62
C LEU A 424 16.69 -9.47 -7.79
N VAL A 425 16.65 -10.76 -8.16
CA VAL A 425 17.33 -11.84 -7.40
C VAL A 425 18.80 -11.52 -7.12
N SER A 426 19.55 -11.05 -8.12
CA SER A 426 20.98 -10.80 -8.01
C SER A 426 21.35 -9.70 -7.01
N ARG A 427 22.31 -9.99 -6.12
CA ARG A 427 22.94 -9.00 -5.21
C ARG A 427 23.52 -7.79 -5.95
N HIS A 428 24.09 -8.02 -7.14
CA HIS A 428 24.74 -6.97 -7.92
C HIS A 428 23.75 -5.91 -8.40
N VAL A 429 22.55 -6.34 -8.81
CA VAL A 429 21.48 -5.44 -9.25
C VAL A 429 21.04 -4.52 -8.10
N LYS A 430 20.81 -5.10 -6.92
CA LYS A 430 20.37 -4.36 -5.72
C LYS A 430 21.41 -3.35 -5.19
N ARG A 431 22.70 -3.55 -5.51
CA ARG A 431 23.81 -2.65 -5.13
C ARG A 431 24.17 -1.63 -6.22
N ASN A 432 23.72 -1.83 -7.44
CA ASN A 432 23.96 -0.91 -8.56
C ASN A 432 22.86 0.15 -8.60
N ARG A 433 23.26 1.43 -8.43
CA ARG A 433 22.34 2.58 -8.39
C ARG A 433 21.46 2.71 -9.62
N LYS A 434 22.02 2.53 -10.83
CA LYS A 434 21.26 2.67 -12.09
C LYS A 434 20.27 1.52 -12.26
N ALA A 435 20.70 0.30 -11.95
CA ALA A 435 19.85 -0.88 -12.04
C ALA A 435 18.70 -0.83 -11.02
N LEU A 436 18.99 -0.42 -9.78
CA LEU A 436 17.97 -0.22 -8.75
C LEU A 436 16.96 0.86 -9.15
N ALA A 437 17.42 1.98 -9.72
CA ALA A 437 16.52 3.02 -10.25
C ALA A 437 15.60 2.50 -11.35
N PHE A 438 16.17 1.76 -12.32
CA PHE A 438 15.40 1.15 -13.39
C PHE A 438 14.29 0.24 -12.85
N TRP A 439 14.63 -0.67 -11.94
CA TRP A 439 13.66 -1.59 -11.36
C TRP A 439 12.61 -0.89 -10.49
N ALA A 440 13.00 0.15 -9.75
CA ALA A 440 12.04 0.94 -8.97
C ALA A 440 11.03 1.67 -9.87
N ILE A 441 11.46 2.25 -10.99
CA ILE A 441 10.56 2.88 -11.97
C ILE A 441 9.67 1.83 -12.63
N TYR A 442 10.27 0.72 -13.09
CA TYR A 442 9.55 -0.37 -13.72
C TYR A 442 8.42 -0.89 -12.82
N ILE A 443 8.73 -1.22 -11.56
CA ILE A 443 7.74 -1.74 -10.61
C ILE A 443 6.66 -0.71 -10.31
N LEU A 444 6.97 0.59 -10.22
CA LEU A 444 5.95 1.63 -10.03
C LEU A 444 4.97 1.75 -11.20
N VAL A 445 5.46 1.55 -12.43
CA VAL A 445 4.62 1.52 -13.62
C VAL A 445 3.74 0.27 -13.60
N VAL A 446 4.29 -0.91 -13.32
CA VAL A 446 3.47 -2.13 -13.27
C VAL A 446 2.47 -2.12 -12.11
N HIS A 447 2.83 -1.54 -10.96
CA HIS A 447 1.90 -1.31 -9.84
C HIS A 447 0.74 -0.38 -10.22
N TYR A 448 0.98 0.62 -11.09
CA TYR A 448 -0.12 1.40 -11.65
C TYR A 448 -1.03 0.53 -12.54
N ILE A 449 -0.45 -0.34 -13.38
CA ILE A 449 -1.21 -1.29 -14.20
C ILE A 449 -2.00 -2.27 -13.31
N ASP A 450 -1.46 -2.67 -12.15
CA ASP A 450 -2.17 -3.51 -11.16
C ASP A 450 -3.42 -2.80 -10.63
N LEU A 451 -3.29 -1.55 -10.18
CA LEU A 451 -4.44 -0.75 -9.76
C LEU A 451 -5.44 -0.51 -10.91
N TYR A 452 -4.95 -0.31 -12.12
CA TYR A 452 -5.78 -0.17 -13.32
C TYR A 452 -6.58 -1.46 -13.57
N TRP A 453 -5.96 -2.63 -13.43
CA TRP A 453 -6.60 -3.94 -13.56
C TRP A 453 -7.60 -4.24 -12.43
N LEU A 454 -7.38 -3.74 -11.21
CA LEU A 454 -8.34 -3.86 -10.13
C LEU A 454 -9.61 -3.02 -10.37
N ILE A 455 -9.46 -1.79 -10.84
CA ILE A 455 -10.54 -0.79 -10.87
C ILE A 455 -11.24 -0.71 -12.24
N MET A 456 -10.51 -0.60 -13.34
CA MET A 456 -11.10 -0.23 -14.64
C MET A 456 -12.05 -1.26 -15.27
N PRO A 457 -11.94 -2.57 -15.01
CA PRO A 457 -12.95 -3.50 -15.53
C PRO A 457 -14.37 -3.25 -15.00
N SER A 458 -14.55 -2.55 -13.87
CA SER A 458 -15.89 -2.16 -13.40
C SER A 458 -16.51 -1.03 -14.23
N TYR A 459 -15.70 -0.29 -15.00
CA TYR A 459 -16.18 0.71 -15.95
C TYR A 459 -16.46 0.10 -17.33
N ASP A 460 -15.48 -0.62 -17.88
CA ASP A 460 -15.60 -1.31 -19.17
C ASP A 460 -15.03 -2.73 -19.03
N GLY A 461 -15.92 -3.70 -18.81
CA GLY A 461 -15.55 -5.10 -18.66
C GLY A 461 -15.07 -5.76 -19.96
N GLN A 462 -15.23 -5.11 -21.13
CA GLN A 462 -14.95 -5.71 -22.44
C GLN A 462 -13.57 -5.34 -22.99
N LYS A 463 -13.02 -4.17 -22.62
CA LYS A 463 -11.70 -3.73 -23.07
C LYS A 463 -11.07 -2.74 -22.11
N ALA A 464 -9.75 -2.67 -22.10
CA ALA A 464 -9.01 -1.61 -21.41
C ALA A 464 -9.19 -0.27 -22.14
N PRO A 465 -9.91 0.73 -21.56
CA PRO A 465 -10.21 1.97 -22.25
C PRO A 465 -9.07 2.97 -22.05
N LEU A 466 -7.89 2.65 -22.58
CA LEU A 466 -6.71 3.51 -22.42
C LEU A 466 -6.97 4.90 -23.00
N SER A 467 -6.84 5.92 -22.17
CA SER A 467 -7.09 7.31 -22.53
C SER A 467 -5.97 8.22 -22.00
N PRO A 468 -5.66 9.33 -22.69
CA PRO A 468 -4.78 10.36 -22.14
C PRO A 468 -5.23 10.86 -20.75
N MET A 469 -6.52 10.74 -20.42
CA MET A 469 -7.03 11.11 -19.09
C MET A 469 -6.43 10.27 -17.96
N ASP A 470 -6.13 8.99 -18.21
CA ASP A 470 -5.53 8.06 -17.24
C ASP A 470 -4.14 8.54 -16.81
N LEU A 471 -3.33 8.92 -17.80
CA LEU A 471 -1.98 9.45 -17.61
C LEU A 471 -2.01 10.84 -16.95
N LEU A 472 -2.93 11.71 -17.37
CA LEU A 472 -3.07 13.04 -16.80
C LEU A 472 -3.51 12.96 -15.33
N ALA A 473 -4.42 12.04 -14.97
CA ALA A 473 -4.85 11.84 -13.59
C ALA A 473 -3.67 11.44 -12.69
N VAL A 474 -2.85 10.45 -13.09
CA VAL A 474 -1.70 10.02 -12.29
C VAL A 474 -0.61 11.09 -12.22
N ILE A 475 -0.34 11.82 -13.31
CA ILE A 475 0.57 12.97 -13.32
C ILE A 475 0.07 14.05 -12.35
N GLY A 476 -1.24 14.30 -12.33
CA GLY A 476 -1.89 15.27 -11.46
C GLY A 476 -1.71 14.92 -9.98
N VAL A 477 -2.05 13.69 -9.61
CA VAL A 477 -1.88 13.18 -8.23
C VAL A 477 -0.40 13.18 -7.83
N ALA A 478 0.49 12.67 -8.69
CA ALA A 478 1.94 12.70 -8.45
C ALA A 478 2.46 14.13 -8.23
N GLY A 479 1.97 15.10 -9.02
CA GLY A 479 2.30 16.51 -8.87
C GLY A 479 1.94 17.07 -7.49
N VAL A 480 0.74 16.76 -6.99
CA VAL A 480 0.30 17.16 -5.64
C VAL A 480 1.20 16.54 -4.57
N LEU A 481 1.52 15.26 -4.68
CA LEU A 481 2.39 14.56 -3.74
C LEU A 481 3.81 15.14 -3.73
N ILE A 482 4.39 15.42 -4.89
CA ILE A 482 5.72 16.03 -5.02
C ILE A 482 5.71 17.44 -4.43
N ALA A 483 4.69 18.25 -4.74
CA ALA A 483 4.58 19.61 -4.22
C ALA A 483 4.46 19.62 -2.69
N ASN A 484 3.58 18.81 -2.11
CA ASN A 484 3.43 18.77 -0.66
C ASN A 484 4.64 18.13 0.04
N ALA A 485 5.24 17.08 -0.51
CA ALA A 485 6.49 16.51 0.00
C ALA A 485 7.63 17.55 -0.01
N ALA A 486 7.75 18.34 -1.08
CA ALA A 486 8.73 19.43 -1.15
C ALA A 486 8.44 20.51 -0.11
N ARG A 487 7.17 20.92 0.06
CA ARG A 487 6.74 21.88 1.09
C ARG A 487 7.19 21.44 2.48
N VAL A 488 6.93 20.18 2.82
CA VAL A 488 7.27 19.63 4.13
C VAL A 488 8.78 19.47 4.29
N ALA A 489 9.45 18.90 3.30
CA ALA A 489 10.91 18.73 3.28
C ALA A 489 11.68 20.05 3.41
N SER A 490 11.09 21.18 2.97
CA SER A 490 11.68 22.52 3.13
C SER A 490 11.85 22.93 4.60
N GLY A 491 10.93 22.48 5.46
CA GLY A 491 10.83 22.89 6.87
C GLY A 491 11.57 21.97 7.83
N MET A 492 12.23 20.91 7.35
CA MET A 492 12.89 19.91 8.19
C MET A 492 14.23 19.44 7.61
N ASN A 493 15.08 18.90 8.49
CA ASN A 493 16.30 18.23 8.06
C ASN A 493 15.94 16.91 7.38
N LEU A 494 16.65 16.55 6.31
CA LEU A 494 16.46 15.33 5.53
C LEU A 494 16.98 14.07 6.24
N ARG A 495 17.71 14.24 7.34
CA ARG A 495 18.22 13.17 8.21
C ARG A 495 17.92 13.57 9.67
N PRO A 496 17.43 12.65 10.52
CA PRO A 496 17.35 12.89 11.96
C PRO A 496 18.76 13.15 12.51
N THR A 497 18.95 14.15 13.36
CA THR A 497 20.29 14.58 13.82
C THR A 497 20.62 14.07 15.22
N LYS A 498 19.61 13.89 16.08
CA LYS A 498 19.78 13.44 17.47
C LYS A 498 19.07 12.11 17.76
N ASP A 499 18.81 11.30 16.73
CA ASP A 499 18.24 9.97 16.93
C ASP A 499 19.26 9.06 17.66
N PRO A 500 18.86 8.37 18.76
CA PRO A 500 19.76 7.52 19.54
C PRO A 500 20.43 6.38 18.76
N ARG A 501 19.88 6.01 17.59
CA ARG A 501 20.37 4.92 16.73
C ARG A 501 21.10 5.44 15.50
N LEU A 502 21.17 6.76 15.28
CA LEU A 502 21.77 7.36 14.08
C LEU A 502 23.20 6.90 13.84
N ALA A 503 24.05 6.89 14.88
CA ALA A 503 25.45 6.47 14.74
C ALA A 503 25.58 5.03 14.22
N LYS A 504 24.71 4.12 14.69
CA LYS A 504 24.67 2.73 14.22
C LYS A 504 24.14 2.60 12.79
N SER A 505 23.24 3.50 12.39
CA SER A 505 22.72 3.58 11.03
C SER A 505 23.77 4.09 10.05
N LEU A 506 24.58 5.08 10.45
CA LEU A 506 25.64 5.62 9.60
C LEU A 506 26.75 4.59 9.38
N ALA A 507 27.16 3.89 10.44
CA ALA A 507 28.13 2.79 10.38
C ALA A 507 27.50 1.45 9.91
N PHE A 508 26.34 1.48 9.25
CA PHE A 508 25.64 0.28 8.86
C PHE A 508 26.32 -0.41 7.68
N GLU A 509 26.72 -1.66 7.93
CA GLU A 509 27.23 -2.58 6.94
C GLU A 509 26.33 -3.81 6.86
N ASN A 510 26.13 -4.23 5.62
CA ASN A 510 25.33 -5.38 5.26
C ASN A 510 26.25 -6.36 4.54
N PHE A 511 26.64 -7.42 5.25
CA PHE A 511 27.56 -8.45 4.79
C PHE A 511 26.92 -9.26 3.65
#